data_AF-A0A9Q1RUH9-F1
#
_entry.id   AF-A0A9Q1RUH9-F1
#
_cell.length_a   1.000
_cell.length_b   1.000
_cell.length_c   1.000
_cell.angle_alpha   90.00
_cell.angle_beta   90.00
_cell.angle_gamma   90.00
#
_symmetry.space_group_name_H-M   'P 1'
#
loop_
_entity.id
_entity.type
_entity.pdbx_description
1 polymer ?
#
loop_
_entity_poly.entity_id
_entity_poly.type
_entity_poly.pdbx_seq_one_letter_code
_entity_poly.pdbx_strand_id
1 'polypeptide(L)'
;MEMDSSEGISKNAEDTLRKVTSGPLPSTVAKLSGSSRGIPSDRDFQFYNNFSEFRTPISEIDKKSKEILEKVGALSGLWGKTISFLEDPDEEESGVWLVNINDVLEKLASSLDEFRLLRKKEEESGVKMEEDSESGGIQVVCRKKNRKVENANASVEKSEEKVKVATNGKPKVPFHIPTIPRPQDVYKIIVNNTNQPFEHVWLQRSADGSRFVHRLEKFAPSDFVESAGIIEPVKPPPLEITPFKLVEEVKDLKQLETKLRVVDEFAVDLEHNQYRSFQGLTCLMQISTRTEDFVVDTLKLRVHIGPHPRDIFKDHRKKKVMHGADRDIVWLQCDFGIYVCNLFDTGQISECRLEITPTSCRDDEIC
;
A
#
# COMPACT_ATOMS: atom_id res chain seq x y z
N MET A 1 -40.86 14.00 -2.73
CA MET A 1 -41.13 12.95 -1.73
C MET A 1 -40.51 11.67 -2.27
N GLU A 2 -39.22 11.48 -1.99
CA GLU A 2 -38.58 10.17 -2.05
C GLU A 2 -37.90 10.01 -0.69
N MET A 3 -38.65 9.42 0.23
CA MET A 3 -38.18 9.00 1.55
C MET A 3 -37.68 7.56 1.40
N ASP A 4 -36.42 7.37 1.80
CA ASP A 4 -35.99 6.29 2.65
C ASP A 4 -35.99 4.85 2.10
N SER A 5 -34.92 4.52 1.37
CA SER A 5 -34.53 3.14 1.07
C SER A 5 -33.39 2.62 1.97
N SER A 6 -32.90 3.43 2.91
CA SER A 6 -31.75 3.10 3.78
C SER A 6 -32.15 2.49 5.11
N GLU A 7 -33.27 2.91 5.72
CA GLU A 7 -33.71 2.36 7.02
C GLU A 7 -34.13 0.87 6.95
N GLY A 8 -34.66 0.43 5.81
CA GLY A 8 -35.15 -0.95 5.63
C GLY A 8 -34.05 -2.02 5.58
N ILE A 9 -32.83 -1.66 5.15
CA ILE A 9 -31.70 -2.60 5.05
C ILE A 9 -31.06 -2.83 6.43
N SER A 10 -31.01 -1.79 7.28
CA SER A 10 -30.40 -1.84 8.61
C SER A 10 -31.16 -2.74 9.58
N LYS A 11 -32.50 -2.64 9.64
CA LYS A 11 -33.33 -3.46 10.55
C LYS A 11 -33.24 -4.96 10.26
N ASN A 12 -33.21 -5.35 8.99
CA ASN A 12 -33.12 -6.76 8.58
C ASN A 12 -31.75 -7.38 8.92
N ALA A 13 -30.67 -6.60 8.81
CA ALA A 13 -29.33 -7.03 9.17
C ALA A 13 -29.19 -7.23 10.70
N GLU A 14 -29.75 -6.33 11.50
CA GLU A 14 -29.77 -6.43 12.96
C GLU A 14 -30.55 -7.65 13.45
N ASP A 15 -31.74 -7.91 12.88
CA ASP A 15 -32.55 -9.07 13.21
C ASP A 15 -31.85 -10.38 12.83
N THR A 16 -31.13 -10.39 11.72
CA THR A 16 -30.32 -11.54 11.28
C THR A 16 -29.16 -11.77 12.25
N LEU A 17 -28.42 -10.73 12.63
CA LEU A 17 -27.34 -10.82 13.61
C LEU A 17 -27.82 -11.29 14.99
N ARG A 18 -28.97 -10.78 15.47
CA ARG A 18 -29.58 -11.22 16.72
C ARG A 18 -29.94 -12.71 16.63
N LYS A 19 -30.60 -13.16 15.56
CA LYS A 19 -30.93 -14.58 15.36
C LYS A 19 -29.70 -15.49 15.31
N VAL A 20 -28.58 -15.03 14.74
CA VAL A 20 -27.34 -15.80 14.68
C VAL A 20 -26.66 -15.87 16.05
N THR A 21 -26.59 -14.75 16.77
CA THR A 21 -25.91 -14.66 18.08
C THR A 21 -26.70 -15.31 19.21
N SER A 22 -28.05 -15.24 19.18
CA SER A 22 -28.92 -15.91 20.16
C SER A 22 -29.39 -17.30 19.71
N GLY A 23 -28.99 -17.73 18.51
CA GLY A 23 -29.37 -19.02 17.94
C GLY A 23 -28.59 -20.20 18.54
N PRO A 24 -28.79 -21.42 18.02
CA PRO A 24 -28.12 -22.61 18.53
C PRO A 24 -26.63 -22.65 18.15
N LEU A 25 -26.21 -21.89 17.14
CA LEU A 25 -24.87 -21.97 16.56
C LEU A 25 -23.73 -21.79 17.58
N PRO A 26 -23.71 -20.75 18.45
CA PRO A 26 -22.64 -20.59 19.43
C PRO A 26 -22.57 -21.77 20.42
N SER A 27 -23.73 -22.28 20.84
CA SER A 27 -23.81 -23.43 21.75
C SER A 27 -23.30 -24.72 21.10
N THR A 28 -23.58 -24.92 19.81
CA THR A 28 -23.10 -26.07 19.04
C THR A 28 -21.60 -26.00 18.80
N VAL A 29 -21.06 -24.82 18.45
CA VAL A 29 -19.62 -24.59 18.27
C VAL A 29 -18.87 -24.82 19.57
N ALA A 30 -19.40 -24.32 20.70
CA ALA A 30 -18.80 -24.56 22.01
C ALA A 30 -18.77 -26.05 22.39
N LYS A 31 -19.86 -26.78 22.13
CA LYS A 31 -19.92 -28.25 22.34
C LYS A 31 -18.92 -28.98 21.45
N LEU A 32 -18.84 -28.62 20.17
CA LEU A 32 -17.90 -29.21 19.22
C LEU A 32 -16.44 -29.00 19.67
N SER A 33 -16.09 -27.77 20.05
CA SER A 33 -14.76 -27.43 20.58
C SER A 33 -14.44 -28.15 21.89
N GLY A 34 -15.44 -28.36 22.75
CA GLY A 34 -15.29 -29.16 23.95
C GLY A 34 -15.00 -30.63 23.64
N SER A 35 -15.77 -31.23 22.73
CA SER A 35 -15.62 -32.63 22.32
C SER A 35 -14.32 -32.90 21.55
N SER A 36 -13.82 -31.94 20.76
CA SER A 36 -12.57 -32.12 20.01
C SER A 36 -11.35 -32.29 20.90
N ARG A 37 -11.37 -31.74 22.12
CA ARG A 37 -10.31 -31.91 23.12
C ARG A 37 -10.20 -33.35 23.65
N GLY A 38 -11.21 -34.18 23.42
CA GLY A 38 -11.18 -35.60 23.77
C GLY A 38 -10.46 -36.47 22.74
N ILE A 39 -10.04 -35.90 21.60
CA ILE A 39 -9.25 -36.61 20.59
C ILE A 39 -7.79 -36.67 21.10
N PRO A 40 -7.18 -37.86 21.22
CA PRO A 40 -5.79 -38.01 21.63
C PRO A 40 -4.84 -37.23 20.71
N SER A 41 -3.75 -36.68 21.25
CA SER A 41 -2.68 -36.03 20.47
C SER A 41 -1.38 -36.84 20.53
N ASP A 42 -0.44 -36.50 19.65
CA ASP A 42 0.95 -36.97 19.69
C ASP A 42 1.10 -38.50 19.78
N ARG A 43 1.72 -38.98 20.87
CA ARG A 43 2.04 -40.38 21.08
C ARG A 43 0.79 -41.25 21.25
N ASP A 44 -0.23 -40.71 21.93
CA ASP A 44 -1.47 -41.45 22.17
C ASP A 44 -2.26 -41.58 20.86
N PHE A 45 -2.26 -40.53 20.03
CA PHE A 45 -2.85 -40.61 18.69
C PHE A 45 -2.16 -41.70 17.85
N GLN A 46 -0.82 -41.71 17.79
CA GLN A 46 -0.06 -42.72 17.05
C GLN A 46 -0.34 -44.14 17.55
N PHE A 47 -0.48 -44.31 18.87
CA PHE A 47 -0.82 -45.59 19.49
C PHE A 47 -2.23 -46.06 19.08
N TYR A 48 -3.25 -45.21 19.24
CA TYR A 48 -4.63 -45.56 18.93
C TYR A 48 -4.90 -45.70 17.43
N ASN A 49 -4.14 -45.01 16.57
CA ASN A 49 -4.26 -45.10 15.11
C ASN A 49 -3.90 -46.47 14.53
N ASN A 50 -3.33 -47.37 15.34
CA ASN A 50 -3.11 -48.77 14.96
C ASN A 50 -4.40 -49.62 14.98
N PHE A 51 -5.48 -49.11 15.61
CA PHE A 51 -6.74 -49.83 15.73
C PHE A 51 -7.78 -49.28 14.73
N SER A 52 -8.42 -50.18 13.98
CA SER A 52 -9.42 -49.82 12.97
C SER A 52 -10.65 -49.11 13.57
N GLU A 53 -10.97 -49.45 14.81
CA GLU A 53 -12.05 -48.93 15.63
C GLU A 53 -11.84 -47.46 15.98
N PHE A 54 -10.59 -47.00 16.01
CA PHE A 54 -10.23 -45.60 16.21
C PHE A 54 -10.01 -44.87 14.88
N ARG A 55 -9.33 -45.52 13.92
CA ARG A 55 -9.02 -44.93 12.61
C ARG A 55 -10.28 -44.58 11.81
N THR A 56 -11.31 -45.43 11.84
CA THR A 56 -12.52 -45.23 11.03
C THR A 56 -13.30 -43.99 11.45
N PRO A 57 -13.65 -43.78 12.73
CA PRO A 57 -14.31 -42.55 13.17
C PRO A 57 -13.46 -41.30 12.96
N ILE A 58 -12.14 -41.37 13.18
CA ILE A 58 -11.24 -40.23 12.96
C ILE A 58 -11.21 -39.81 11.50
N SER A 59 -11.16 -40.77 10.56
CA SER A 59 -11.21 -40.47 9.13
C SER A 59 -12.55 -39.83 8.71
N GLU A 60 -13.67 -40.24 9.31
CA GLU A 60 -14.96 -39.59 9.07
C GLU A 60 -15.02 -38.17 9.62
N ILE A 61 -14.44 -37.93 10.80
CA ILE A 61 -14.34 -36.60 11.41
C ILE A 61 -13.46 -35.69 10.54
N ASP A 62 -12.31 -36.20 10.08
CA ASP A 62 -11.39 -35.48 9.18
C ASP A 62 -12.11 -35.07 7.90
N LYS A 63 -12.74 -36.02 7.21
CA LYS A 63 -13.49 -35.76 5.98
C LYS A 63 -14.57 -34.68 6.17
N LYS A 64 -15.39 -34.81 7.21
CA LYS A 64 -16.45 -33.82 7.50
C LYS A 64 -15.88 -32.44 7.83
N SER A 65 -14.76 -32.40 8.53
CA SER A 65 -14.10 -31.14 8.90
C SER A 65 -13.56 -30.43 7.65
N LYS A 66 -12.89 -31.17 6.76
CA LYS A 66 -12.40 -30.66 5.46
C LYS A 66 -13.55 -30.11 4.61
N GLU A 67 -14.65 -30.85 4.47
CA GLU A 67 -15.84 -30.39 3.73
C GLU A 67 -16.45 -29.09 4.29
N ILE A 68 -16.40 -28.89 5.61
CA ILE A 68 -16.87 -27.64 6.24
C ILE A 68 -15.90 -26.49 5.93
N LEU A 69 -14.59 -26.73 6.06
CA LEU A 69 -13.56 -25.71 5.81
C LEU A 69 -13.56 -25.27 4.34
N GLU A 70 -13.74 -26.21 3.39
CA GLU A 70 -13.94 -25.91 1.97
C GLU A 70 -15.14 -25.00 1.74
N LYS A 71 -16.29 -25.31 2.36
CA LYS A 71 -17.49 -24.48 2.26
C LYS A 71 -17.26 -23.09 2.83
N VAL A 72 -16.56 -22.98 3.96
CA VAL A 72 -16.22 -21.68 4.57
C VAL A 72 -15.32 -20.87 3.65
N GLY A 73 -14.28 -21.47 3.08
CA GLY A 73 -13.36 -20.82 2.15
C GLY A 73 -14.00 -20.42 0.81
N ALA A 74 -15.03 -21.16 0.38
CA ALA A 74 -15.80 -20.85 -0.83
C ALA A 74 -16.76 -19.65 -0.70
N LEU A 75 -16.94 -19.10 0.51
CA LEU A 75 -17.81 -17.93 0.76
C LEU A 75 -17.16 -16.63 0.26
N SER A 76 -17.15 -16.43 -1.06
CA SER A 76 -16.57 -15.24 -1.71
C SER A 76 -17.12 -13.92 -1.21
N GLY A 77 -18.37 -13.88 -0.73
CA GLY A 77 -18.98 -12.68 -0.13
C GLY A 77 -18.31 -12.20 1.17
N LEU A 78 -17.69 -13.09 1.94
CA LEU A 78 -17.00 -12.76 3.19
C LEU A 78 -15.52 -12.42 2.94
N TRP A 79 -14.89 -13.21 2.07
CA TRP A 79 -13.45 -13.16 1.83
C TRP A 79 -13.05 -12.20 0.70
N GLY A 80 -13.94 -11.91 -0.24
CA GLY A 80 -13.66 -11.16 -1.47
C GLY A 80 -12.98 -11.99 -2.57
N LYS A 81 -12.50 -13.18 -2.24
CA LYS A 81 -11.90 -14.19 -3.12
C LYS A 81 -12.28 -15.59 -2.63
N THR A 82 -12.33 -16.58 -3.52
CA THR A 82 -12.45 -17.99 -3.12
C THR A 82 -11.13 -18.44 -2.50
N ILE A 83 -11.16 -18.95 -1.27
CA ILE A 83 -9.99 -19.52 -0.59
C ILE A 83 -10.17 -21.04 -0.60
N SER A 84 -9.59 -21.71 -1.58
CA SER A 84 -9.64 -23.18 -1.66
C SER A 84 -8.89 -23.80 -0.48
N PHE A 85 -9.53 -24.77 0.18
CA PHE A 85 -8.84 -25.65 1.11
C PHE A 85 -8.09 -26.72 0.29
N LEU A 86 -6.83 -26.99 0.63
CA LEU A 86 -5.98 -27.92 -0.12
C LEU A 86 -6.33 -29.38 0.25
N GLU A 87 -6.15 -30.30 -0.70
CA GLU A 87 -6.25 -31.74 -0.43
C GLU A 87 -4.95 -32.19 0.26
N ASP A 88 -5.04 -32.56 1.54
CA ASP A 88 -3.92 -32.98 2.41
C ASP A 88 -2.79 -31.93 2.56
N PRO A 89 -3.10 -30.74 3.12
CA PRO A 89 -2.09 -29.71 3.34
C PRO A 89 -1.06 -30.15 4.38
N ASP A 90 0.19 -29.79 4.15
CA ASP A 90 1.19 -29.82 5.21
C ASP A 90 0.92 -28.73 6.27
N GLU A 91 1.72 -28.70 7.35
CA GLU A 91 1.54 -27.70 8.42
C GLU A 91 1.71 -26.26 7.93
N GLU A 92 2.58 -26.05 6.93
CA GLU A 92 2.88 -24.72 6.38
C GLU A 92 1.73 -24.22 5.51
N GLU A 93 1.21 -25.08 4.62
CA GLU A 93 0.04 -24.84 3.78
C GLU A 93 -1.22 -24.59 4.60
N SER A 94 -1.43 -25.37 5.67
CA SER A 94 -2.51 -25.17 6.64
C SER A 94 -2.41 -23.81 7.33
N GLY A 95 -1.18 -23.41 7.70
CA GLY A 95 -0.88 -22.10 8.27
C GLY A 95 -1.21 -20.96 7.31
N VAL A 96 -0.81 -21.09 6.05
CA VAL A 96 -1.11 -20.10 4.99
C VAL A 96 -2.62 -19.96 4.78
N TRP A 97 -3.37 -21.06 4.74
CA TRP A 97 -4.82 -21.03 4.62
C TRP A 97 -5.49 -20.32 5.81
N LEU A 98 -5.05 -20.61 7.04
CA LEU A 98 -5.54 -19.96 8.25
C LEU A 98 -5.24 -18.45 8.27
N VAL A 99 -4.04 -18.03 7.87
CA VAL A 99 -3.67 -16.61 7.79
C VAL A 99 -4.58 -15.87 6.80
N ASN A 100 -4.84 -16.46 5.63
CA ASN A 100 -5.74 -15.87 4.63
C ASN A 100 -7.18 -15.71 5.15
N ILE A 101 -7.64 -16.60 6.04
CA ILE A 101 -8.94 -16.51 6.72
C ILE A 101 -8.90 -15.53 7.89
N ASN A 102 -7.75 -15.29 8.48
CA ASN A 102 -7.62 -14.34 9.57
C ASN A 102 -7.74 -12.87 9.08
N ASP A 103 -7.63 -12.60 7.78
CA ASP A 103 -7.85 -11.28 7.17
C ASP A 103 -9.23 -10.67 7.52
N VAL A 104 -10.24 -11.48 7.88
CA VAL A 104 -11.53 -10.97 8.36
C VAL A 104 -11.42 -10.29 9.73
N LEU A 105 -10.50 -10.70 10.59
CA LEU A 105 -10.26 -9.99 11.86
C LEU A 105 -9.70 -8.58 11.62
N GLU A 106 -8.90 -8.39 10.58
CA GLU A 106 -8.42 -7.05 10.19
C GLU A 106 -9.56 -6.17 9.65
N LYS A 107 -10.47 -6.75 8.86
CA LYS A 107 -11.70 -6.04 8.43
C LYS A 107 -12.58 -5.66 9.61
N LEU A 108 -12.72 -6.56 10.59
CA LEU A 108 -13.48 -6.31 11.82
C LEU A 108 -12.82 -5.21 12.67
N ALA A 109 -11.50 -5.25 12.83
CA ALA A 109 -10.73 -4.24 13.56
C ALA A 109 -10.90 -2.86 12.91
N SER A 110 -10.77 -2.80 11.58
CA SER A 110 -10.99 -1.58 10.80
C SER A 110 -12.40 -1.02 10.99
N SER A 111 -13.41 -1.89 10.93
CA SER A 111 -14.82 -1.50 11.13
C SER A 111 -15.08 -1.01 12.56
N LEU A 112 -14.44 -1.63 13.57
CA LEU A 112 -14.54 -1.22 14.96
C LEU A 112 -13.89 0.14 15.21
N ASP A 113 -12.77 0.41 14.55
CA ASP A 113 -12.09 1.71 14.65
C ASP A 113 -12.88 2.82 13.95
N GLU A 114 -13.51 2.53 12.81
CA GLU A 114 -14.46 3.45 12.16
C GLU A 114 -15.65 3.76 13.07
N PHE A 115 -16.25 2.74 13.69
CA PHE A 115 -17.35 2.93 14.65
C PHE A 115 -16.91 3.78 15.85
N ARG A 116 -15.73 3.53 16.42
CA ARG A 116 -15.18 4.34 17.51
C ARG A 116 -14.95 5.79 17.11
N LEU A 117 -14.48 6.02 15.87
CA LEU A 117 -14.27 7.35 15.33
C LEU A 117 -15.58 8.12 15.20
N LEU A 118 -16.63 7.48 14.68
CA LEU A 118 -17.96 8.08 14.57
C LEU A 118 -18.51 8.46 15.95
N ARG A 119 -18.44 7.55 16.92
CA ARG A 119 -18.85 7.85 18.31
C ARG A 119 -18.08 9.01 18.92
N LYS A 120 -16.76 9.07 18.71
CA LYS A 120 -15.94 10.17 19.24
C LYS A 120 -16.34 11.51 18.62
N LYS A 121 -16.65 11.53 17.32
CA LYS A 121 -17.18 12.73 16.64
C LYS A 121 -18.56 13.15 17.17
N GLU A 122 -19.43 12.20 17.46
CA GLU A 122 -20.75 12.46 18.08
C GLU A 122 -20.60 13.03 19.50
N GLU A 123 -19.70 12.45 20.30
CA GLU A 123 -19.39 12.91 21.66
C GLU A 123 -18.76 14.32 21.66
N GLU A 124 -17.90 14.64 20.68
CA GLU A 124 -17.25 15.95 20.52
C GLU A 124 -18.18 17.02 19.93
N SER A 125 -19.15 16.64 19.09
CA SER A 125 -20.12 17.57 18.46
C SER A 125 -21.32 17.91 19.35
N GLY A 126 -21.49 17.23 20.50
CA GLY A 126 -22.46 17.61 21.53
C GLY A 126 -23.93 17.46 21.13
N VAL A 127 -24.25 16.80 20.01
CA VAL A 127 -25.64 16.52 19.62
C VAL A 127 -26.12 15.31 20.43
N LYS A 128 -26.79 15.59 21.55
CA LYS A 128 -27.72 14.61 22.13
C LYS A 128 -28.88 14.47 21.15
N MET A 129 -29.00 13.32 20.50
CA MET A 129 -30.34 12.91 20.09
C MET A 129 -31.17 12.76 21.35
N GLU A 130 -32.30 13.46 21.39
CA GLU A 130 -33.32 13.23 22.40
C GLU A 130 -33.70 11.75 22.38
N GLU A 131 -33.79 11.18 23.59
CA GLU A 131 -34.32 9.85 23.84
C GLU A 131 -35.77 9.80 23.36
N ASP A 132 -36.00 9.28 22.16
CA ASP A 132 -37.28 8.63 21.89
C ASP A 132 -37.24 7.26 22.55
N SER A 133 -38.14 7.13 23.51
CA SER A 133 -38.23 6.04 24.45
C SER A 133 -38.72 4.77 23.76
N GLU A 134 -37.90 3.72 23.71
CA GLU A 134 -38.25 2.29 23.94
C GLU A 134 -37.23 1.33 23.29
N SER A 135 -36.19 0.96 24.03
CA SER A 135 -35.70 -0.43 24.22
C SER A 135 -34.23 -0.44 24.65
N GLY A 136 -33.96 -1.16 25.73
CA GLY A 136 -32.79 -0.93 26.59
C GLY A 136 -31.45 -1.50 26.10
N GLY A 137 -30.37 -0.97 26.66
CA GLY A 137 -29.05 -1.59 26.57
C GLY A 137 -27.87 -0.72 27.01
N ILE A 138 -27.48 -0.88 28.28
CA ILE A 138 -26.15 -0.59 28.88
C ILE A 138 -25.86 0.89 29.20
N GLN A 139 -26.32 1.27 30.39
CA GLN A 139 -25.82 2.41 31.17
C GLN A 139 -24.61 1.97 32.01
N VAL A 140 -23.44 2.58 31.81
CA VAL A 140 -22.33 2.51 32.78
C VAL A 140 -21.86 3.92 33.11
N VAL A 141 -22.10 4.27 34.37
CA VAL A 141 -21.85 5.56 35.01
C VAL A 141 -20.35 5.75 35.27
N CYS A 142 -19.80 6.92 34.91
CA CYS A 142 -18.61 7.45 35.58
C CYS A 142 -18.84 8.89 36.09
N ARG A 143 -19.00 8.93 37.41
CA ARG A 143 -19.07 10.04 38.38
C ARG A 143 -18.39 11.37 38.00
N LYS A 144 -19.18 12.45 38.17
CA LYS A 144 -18.72 13.81 38.52
C LYS A 144 -17.82 13.80 39.77
N LYS A 145 -16.74 14.59 39.77
CA LYS A 145 -16.23 15.25 40.98
C LYS A 145 -15.75 16.67 40.68
N ASN A 146 -16.12 17.57 41.59
CA ASN A 146 -16.12 19.02 41.51
C ASN A 146 -14.73 19.69 41.58
N ARG A 147 -14.66 20.88 40.99
CA ARG A 147 -13.66 21.93 41.29
C ARG A 147 -13.76 22.38 42.76
N LYS A 148 -12.61 22.62 43.41
CA LYS A 148 -12.44 23.67 44.43
C LYS A 148 -11.01 24.20 44.39
N VAL A 149 -10.88 25.44 44.85
CA VAL A 149 -9.84 26.44 44.58
C VAL A 149 -9.00 26.69 45.85
N GLU A 150 -7.74 27.08 45.62
CA GLU A 150 -6.81 27.91 46.44
C GLU A 150 -5.96 27.39 47.63
N ASN A 151 -4.66 27.70 47.46
CA ASN A 151 -3.65 28.35 48.33
C ASN A 151 -2.96 27.67 49.54
N ALA A 152 -1.63 27.53 49.35
CA ALA A 152 -0.49 27.96 50.18
C ALA A 152 -0.37 27.49 51.65
N ASN A 153 0.60 26.62 51.96
CA ASN A 153 1.92 26.97 52.52
C ASN A 153 2.68 25.75 53.09
N ALA A 154 3.98 25.73 52.75
CA ALA A 154 5.18 25.16 53.41
C ALA A 154 5.08 24.05 54.48
N SER A 155 5.80 22.95 54.24
CA SER A 155 6.90 22.51 55.13
C SER A 155 7.79 21.47 54.45
N VAL A 156 9.09 21.68 54.61
CA VAL A 156 10.25 20.95 54.09
C VAL A 156 10.48 19.66 54.89
N GLU A 157 10.82 18.55 54.22
CA GLU A 157 11.79 17.58 54.72
C GLU A 157 12.42 16.79 53.55
N LYS A 158 13.65 16.32 53.79
CA LYS A 158 14.81 16.37 52.90
C LYS A 158 15.33 14.95 52.63
N SER A 159 15.62 14.57 51.39
CA SER A 159 16.83 13.78 51.06
C SER A 159 17.04 13.50 49.56
N GLU A 160 18.24 13.90 49.14
CA GLU A 160 19.16 13.22 48.21
C GLU A 160 18.93 13.31 46.70
N GLU A 161 19.72 14.22 46.12
CA GLU A 161 20.03 14.37 44.71
C GLU A 161 20.51 13.05 44.07
N LYS A 162 19.76 12.59 43.06
CA LYS A 162 20.33 11.88 41.92
C LYS A 162 20.12 12.77 40.69
N VAL A 163 21.21 13.34 40.20
CA VAL A 163 21.28 14.08 38.94
C VAL A 163 20.67 13.23 37.83
N LYS A 164 19.45 13.56 37.40
CA LYS A 164 18.87 13.05 36.17
C LYS A 164 19.27 13.99 35.06
N VAL A 165 20.16 13.51 34.20
CA VAL A 165 20.46 14.12 32.90
C VAL A 165 19.13 14.35 32.18
N ALA A 166 18.79 15.62 31.96
CA ALA A 166 17.66 15.99 31.12
C ALA A 166 18.01 15.60 29.69
N THR A 167 17.60 14.40 29.28
CA THR A 167 17.45 14.11 27.86
C THR A 167 16.26 14.93 27.38
N ASN A 168 16.55 16.10 26.84
CA ASN A 168 15.59 16.84 26.01
C ASN A 168 15.24 15.94 24.82
N GLY A 169 14.27 15.05 25.02
CA GLY A 169 13.68 14.25 23.97
C GLY A 169 13.07 15.22 22.98
N LYS A 170 13.70 15.35 21.81
CA LYS A 170 13.09 16.02 20.65
C LYS A 170 11.67 15.48 20.52
N PRO A 171 10.63 16.34 20.38
CA PRO A 171 9.28 15.85 20.21
C PRO A 171 9.27 14.89 19.03
N LYS A 172 8.90 13.63 19.27
CA LYS A 172 8.64 12.66 18.20
C LYS A 172 7.45 13.20 17.43
N VAL A 173 7.70 13.96 16.36
CA VAL A 173 6.65 14.32 15.40
C VAL A 173 6.05 13.00 14.94
N PRO A 174 4.74 12.77 15.15
CA PRO A 174 4.10 11.57 14.63
C PRO A 174 4.28 11.56 13.12
N PHE A 175 5.02 10.59 12.58
CA PHE A 175 5.21 10.41 11.13
C PHE A 175 3.88 10.17 10.40
N HIS A 176 2.83 9.86 11.15
CA HIS A 176 1.47 9.76 10.68
C HIS A 176 0.62 10.87 11.27
N ILE A 177 0.16 11.77 10.42
CA ILE A 177 -0.89 12.75 10.74
C ILE A 177 -2.23 12.11 10.35
N PRO A 178 -3.06 11.66 11.30
CA PRO A 178 -4.29 10.92 11.00
C PRO A 178 -5.35 11.75 10.27
N THR A 179 -5.22 13.08 10.31
CA THR A 179 -6.14 13.99 9.61
C THR A 179 -5.87 14.09 8.11
N ILE A 180 -4.71 13.64 7.62
CA ILE A 180 -4.39 13.62 6.20
C ILE A 180 -4.95 12.34 5.60
N PRO A 181 -5.99 12.40 4.74
CA PRO A 181 -6.59 11.21 4.14
C PRO A 181 -5.57 10.50 3.24
N ARG A 182 -5.77 9.19 3.03
CA ARG A 182 -4.91 8.44 2.12
C ARG A 182 -5.25 8.81 0.67
N PRO A 183 -4.27 9.12 -0.19
CA PRO A 183 -4.53 9.43 -1.60
C PRO A 183 -5.31 8.34 -2.33
N GLN A 184 -5.11 7.08 -1.94
CA GLN A 184 -5.83 5.94 -2.49
C GLN A 184 -7.35 6.05 -2.30
N ASP A 185 -7.78 6.55 -1.14
CA ASP A 185 -9.21 6.70 -0.82
C ASP A 185 -9.78 7.94 -1.52
N VAL A 186 -9.02 9.04 -1.56
CA VAL A 186 -9.41 10.31 -2.18
C VAL A 186 -9.59 10.17 -3.69
N TYR A 187 -8.61 9.57 -4.36
CA TYR A 187 -8.57 9.45 -5.82
C TYR A 187 -9.00 8.07 -6.33
N LYS A 188 -9.47 7.19 -5.44
CA LYS A 188 -9.91 5.83 -5.74
C LYS A 188 -8.85 5.04 -6.52
N ILE A 189 -7.59 5.15 -6.09
CA ILE A 189 -6.46 4.47 -6.74
C ILE A 189 -6.56 2.99 -6.42
N ILE A 190 -6.72 2.17 -7.45
CA ILE A 190 -6.68 0.71 -7.32
C ILE A 190 -5.21 0.31 -7.23
N VAL A 191 -4.82 -0.24 -6.08
CA VAL A 191 -3.45 -0.71 -5.84
C VAL A 191 -3.44 -2.23 -5.87
N ASN A 192 -2.59 -2.81 -6.73
CA ASN A 192 -2.32 -4.23 -6.71
C ASN A 192 -1.15 -4.54 -5.76
N ASN A 193 -1.44 -5.14 -4.61
CA ASN A 193 -0.43 -5.53 -3.62
C ASN A 193 -0.02 -7.02 -3.71
N THR A 194 -0.42 -7.74 -4.77
CA THR A 194 0.04 -9.13 -4.95
C THR A 194 1.55 -9.17 -5.05
N ASN A 195 2.18 -10.10 -4.33
CA ASN A 195 3.64 -10.28 -4.33
C ASN A 195 4.12 -11.10 -5.56
N GLN A 196 3.53 -10.83 -6.72
CA GLN A 196 3.92 -11.45 -7.99
C GLN A 196 4.90 -10.53 -8.71
N PRO A 197 5.88 -11.08 -9.44
CA PRO A 197 6.72 -10.27 -10.33
C PRO A 197 5.84 -9.44 -11.26
N PHE A 198 6.18 -8.16 -11.42
CA PHE A 198 5.43 -7.28 -12.30
C PHE A 198 5.51 -7.79 -13.75
N GLU A 199 4.35 -8.12 -14.32
CA GLU A 199 4.22 -8.42 -15.75
C GLU A 199 3.71 -7.19 -16.49
N HIS A 200 4.48 -6.73 -17.47
CA HIS A 200 4.09 -5.53 -18.18
C HIS A 200 3.00 -5.78 -19.21
N VAL A 201 1.86 -5.13 -19.01
CA VAL A 201 0.60 -5.28 -19.76
C VAL A 201 0.74 -5.13 -21.28
N TRP A 202 1.70 -4.33 -21.76
CA TRP A 202 1.86 -3.98 -23.18
C TRP A 202 3.14 -4.48 -23.88
N LEU A 203 3.95 -5.35 -23.27
CA LEU A 203 5.06 -5.97 -24.03
C LEU A 203 4.54 -7.06 -24.96
N GLN A 204 5.08 -7.07 -26.19
CA GLN A 204 4.86 -8.18 -27.09
C GLN A 204 5.60 -9.41 -26.57
N ARG A 205 4.97 -10.58 -26.68
CA ARG A 205 5.65 -11.86 -26.50
C ARG A 205 6.43 -12.22 -27.76
N SER A 206 7.48 -13.01 -27.59
CA SER A 206 8.26 -13.59 -28.67
C SER A 206 7.38 -14.47 -29.56
N ALA A 207 7.86 -14.78 -30.77
CA ALA A 207 7.08 -15.57 -31.74
C ALA A 207 6.70 -16.97 -31.23
N ASP A 208 7.50 -17.53 -30.31
CA ASP A 208 7.28 -18.77 -29.58
C ASP A 208 6.50 -18.61 -28.26
N GLY A 209 6.13 -17.38 -27.89
CA GLY A 209 5.37 -17.06 -26.68
C GLY A 209 6.13 -17.16 -25.36
N SER A 210 7.40 -17.59 -25.39
CA SER A 210 8.18 -18.00 -24.23
C SER A 210 8.65 -16.83 -23.36
N ARG A 211 8.91 -15.66 -23.95
CA ARG A 211 9.39 -14.47 -23.24
C ARG A 211 8.78 -13.19 -23.77
N PHE A 212 8.82 -12.15 -22.94
CA PHE A 212 8.56 -10.80 -23.43
C PHE A 212 9.76 -10.30 -24.27
N VAL A 213 9.47 -9.67 -25.39
CA VAL A 213 10.49 -9.05 -26.26
C VAL A 213 10.56 -7.57 -25.90
N HIS A 214 11.71 -7.16 -25.40
CA HIS A 214 11.94 -5.77 -25.09
C HIS A 214 12.07 -4.96 -26.39
N ARG A 215 11.38 -3.82 -26.50
CA ARG A 215 11.42 -3.03 -27.75
C ARG A 215 12.83 -2.53 -28.09
N LEU A 216 13.68 -2.31 -27.08
CA LEU A 216 15.10 -1.97 -27.29
C LEU A 216 15.89 -3.07 -28.01
N GLU A 217 15.45 -4.34 -27.98
CA GLU A 217 16.12 -5.41 -28.74
C GLU A 217 16.11 -5.16 -30.26
N LYS A 218 15.23 -4.28 -30.74
CA LYS A 218 15.16 -3.89 -32.15
C LYS A 218 16.20 -2.83 -32.55
N PHE A 219 16.86 -2.21 -31.58
CA PHE A 219 17.78 -1.10 -31.79
C PHE A 219 19.18 -1.49 -31.34
N ALA A 220 20.19 -1.14 -32.14
CA ALA A 220 21.58 -1.26 -31.76
C ALA A 220 21.98 -0.08 -30.85
N PRO A 221 22.99 -0.22 -29.97
CA PRO A 221 23.52 0.91 -29.20
C PRO A 221 23.86 2.13 -30.07
N SER A 222 24.37 1.90 -31.28
CA SER A 222 24.68 2.95 -32.26
C SER A 222 23.47 3.79 -32.68
N ASP A 223 22.24 3.27 -32.55
CA ASP A 223 21.02 4.02 -32.87
C ASP A 223 20.72 5.13 -31.84
N PHE A 224 21.35 5.08 -30.67
CA PHE A 224 21.19 6.04 -29.57
C PHE A 224 22.39 6.96 -29.39
N VAL A 225 23.51 6.67 -30.07
CA VAL A 225 24.72 7.47 -30.01
C VAL A 225 24.63 8.58 -31.06
N GLU A 226 24.52 9.83 -30.61
CA GLU A 226 24.69 10.98 -31.49
C GLU A 226 26.09 10.97 -32.09
N SER A 227 26.20 11.26 -33.38
CA SER A 227 27.49 11.32 -34.08
C SER A 227 28.43 12.23 -33.31
N ALA A 228 29.60 11.72 -32.93
CA ALA A 228 30.57 12.36 -32.05
C ALA A 228 31.08 13.70 -32.62
N GLY A 229 30.29 14.75 -32.44
CA GLY A 229 30.70 16.14 -32.54
C GLY A 229 30.89 16.71 -31.13
N ILE A 230 31.75 17.72 -31.00
CA ILE A 230 31.84 18.50 -29.77
C ILE A 230 30.54 19.30 -29.67
N ILE A 231 29.63 18.85 -28.80
CA ILE A 231 28.41 19.58 -28.47
C ILE A 231 28.76 20.58 -27.37
N GLU A 232 28.57 21.87 -27.63
CA GLU A 232 28.73 22.89 -26.60
C GLU A 232 27.62 22.76 -25.55
N PRO A 233 27.95 22.64 -24.24
CA PRO A 233 26.94 22.52 -23.20
C PRO A 233 26.06 23.77 -23.10
N VAL A 234 24.76 23.60 -23.35
CA VAL A 234 23.77 24.66 -23.14
C VAL A 234 23.42 24.72 -21.64
N LYS A 235 23.70 25.86 -21.01
CA LYS A 235 23.33 26.11 -19.61
C LYS A 235 21.82 26.25 -19.46
N PRO A 236 21.23 25.74 -18.37
CA PRO A 236 19.82 25.97 -18.09
C PRO A 236 19.55 27.47 -17.85
N PRO A 237 18.36 27.96 -18.22
CA PRO A 237 17.93 29.31 -17.87
C PRO A 237 17.83 29.50 -16.33
N PRO A 238 18.04 30.71 -15.81
CA PRO A 238 17.79 31.03 -14.41
C PRO A 238 16.35 30.74 -13.98
N LEU A 239 16.16 30.23 -12.76
CA LEU A 239 14.85 29.82 -12.23
C LEU A 239 13.82 30.95 -12.25
N GLU A 240 14.26 32.21 -12.11
CA GLU A 240 13.39 33.38 -12.06
C GLU A 240 12.70 33.66 -13.41
N ILE A 241 13.30 33.20 -14.51
CA ILE A 241 12.78 33.40 -15.87
C ILE A 241 12.25 32.13 -16.51
N THR A 242 12.52 30.96 -15.92
CA THR A 242 12.02 29.67 -16.41
C THR A 242 10.54 29.54 -16.09
N PRO A 243 9.64 29.42 -17.09
CA PRO A 243 8.24 29.17 -16.85
C PRO A 243 8.03 27.85 -16.12
N PHE A 244 7.19 27.89 -15.10
CA PHE A 244 6.82 26.74 -14.28
C PHE A 244 5.32 26.46 -14.43
N LYS A 245 4.96 25.17 -14.56
CA LYS A 245 3.56 24.74 -14.58
C LYS A 245 3.33 23.52 -13.69
N LEU A 246 2.46 23.69 -12.70
CA LEU A 246 1.84 22.58 -11.98
C LEU A 246 0.73 21.97 -12.85
N VAL A 247 0.79 20.66 -13.08
CA VAL A 247 -0.10 19.89 -13.94
C VAL A 247 -0.98 18.99 -13.07
N GLU A 248 -2.22 19.43 -12.84
CA GLU A 248 -3.22 18.72 -12.02
C GLU A 248 -4.47 18.30 -12.81
N GLU A 249 -4.64 18.84 -14.02
CA GLU A 249 -5.81 18.58 -14.86
C GLU A 249 -5.40 17.87 -16.15
N VAL A 250 -6.29 17.03 -16.67
CA VAL A 250 -6.07 16.28 -17.92
C VAL A 250 -5.81 17.21 -19.11
N LYS A 251 -6.41 18.41 -19.12
CA LYS A 251 -6.17 19.42 -20.17
C LYS A 251 -4.71 19.88 -20.17
N ASP A 252 -4.12 20.08 -18.99
CA ASP A 252 -2.75 20.53 -18.81
C ASP A 252 -1.78 19.40 -19.15
N LEU A 253 -2.14 18.16 -18.81
CA LEU A 253 -1.38 16.97 -19.19
C LEU A 253 -1.31 16.78 -20.72
N LYS A 254 -2.39 17.05 -21.45
CA LYS A 254 -2.41 17.04 -22.92
C LYS A 254 -1.56 18.15 -23.53
N GLN A 255 -1.54 19.33 -22.89
CA GLN A 255 -0.65 20.42 -23.32
C GLN A 255 0.82 20.04 -23.11
N LEU A 256 1.15 19.46 -21.95
CA LEU A 256 2.47 18.91 -21.67
C LEU A 256 2.87 17.88 -22.73
N GLU A 257 2.00 16.91 -23.03
CA GLU A 257 2.23 15.92 -24.10
C GLU A 257 2.55 16.60 -25.44
N THR A 258 1.80 17.65 -25.80
CA THR A 258 2.02 18.39 -27.04
C THR A 258 3.39 19.09 -27.05
N LYS A 259 3.82 19.68 -25.94
CA LYS A 259 5.14 20.31 -25.81
C LYS A 259 6.26 19.27 -25.91
N LEU A 260 6.13 18.16 -25.21
CA LEU A 260 7.10 17.05 -25.25
C LEU A 260 7.19 16.40 -26.63
N ARG A 261 6.13 16.51 -27.45
CA ARG A 261 6.13 16.03 -28.85
C ARG A 261 7.00 16.87 -29.78
N VAL A 262 7.33 18.11 -29.43
CA VAL A 262 8.15 19.00 -30.28
C VAL A 262 9.63 18.98 -29.91
N VAL A 263 9.98 18.74 -28.64
CA VAL A 263 11.37 18.75 -28.17
C VAL A 263 12.10 17.44 -28.48
N ASP A 264 13.41 17.47 -28.73
CA ASP A 264 14.21 16.27 -28.98
C ASP A 264 14.63 15.58 -27.68
N GLU A 265 14.85 16.35 -26.61
CA GLU A 265 15.19 15.86 -25.29
C GLU A 265 14.40 16.53 -24.16
N PHE A 266 14.21 15.80 -23.07
CA PHE A 266 13.64 16.31 -21.82
C PHE A 266 14.16 15.51 -20.62
N ALA A 267 14.25 16.17 -19.47
CA ALA A 267 14.62 15.53 -18.21
C ALA A 267 13.37 15.05 -17.46
N VAL A 268 13.50 13.96 -16.72
CA VAL A 268 12.43 13.36 -15.91
C VAL A 268 12.98 12.93 -14.56
N ASP A 269 12.19 13.16 -13.52
CA ASP A 269 12.45 12.67 -12.16
C ASP A 269 11.11 12.30 -11.49
N LEU A 270 11.13 11.40 -10.50
CA LEU A 270 9.93 10.98 -9.78
C LEU A 270 10.10 11.05 -8.26
N GLU A 271 9.00 11.39 -7.58
CA GLU A 271 8.89 11.23 -6.13
C GLU A 271 8.01 10.04 -5.80
N HIS A 272 8.52 9.14 -4.97
CA HIS A 272 7.84 7.90 -4.61
C HIS A 272 7.69 7.73 -3.11
N ASN A 273 6.50 7.33 -2.66
CA ASN A 273 6.21 7.11 -1.25
C ASN A 273 5.82 5.65 -0.98
N GLN A 274 6.57 5.00 -0.09
CA GLN A 274 6.36 3.62 0.34
C GLN A 274 5.86 3.49 1.78
N TYR A 275 5.71 4.59 2.52
CA TYR A 275 5.35 4.50 3.94
C TYR A 275 3.89 4.08 4.18
N ARG A 276 2.95 4.56 3.36
CA ARG A 276 1.52 4.23 3.44
C ARG A 276 0.99 3.48 2.21
N SER A 277 1.87 2.76 1.53
CA SER A 277 1.55 1.88 0.40
C SER A 277 2.55 0.73 0.36
N PHE A 278 2.08 -0.51 0.30
CA PHE A 278 2.95 -1.70 0.40
C PHE A 278 3.94 -1.80 -0.77
N GLN A 279 3.46 -1.72 -2.02
CA GLN A 279 4.31 -1.63 -3.21
C GLN A 279 4.81 -0.19 -3.48
N GLY A 280 4.35 0.77 -2.68
CA GLY A 280 4.61 2.19 -2.91
C GLY A 280 3.65 2.85 -3.90
N LEU A 281 3.81 4.17 -4.06
CA LEU A 281 3.08 5.00 -5.02
C LEU A 281 3.97 6.14 -5.49
N THR A 282 4.04 6.32 -6.81
CA THR A 282 4.59 7.53 -7.41
C THR A 282 3.63 8.68 -7.13
N CYS A 283 4.12 9.69 -6.40
CA CYS A 283 3.37 10.82 -5.90
C CYS A 283 3.54 12.09 -6.74
N LEU A 284 4.69 12.23 -7.38
CA LEU A 284 5.02 13.37 -8.22
C LEU A 284 5.89 12.92 -9.40
N MET A 285 5.77 13.62 -10.51
CA MET A 285 6.65 13.49 -11.66
C MET A 285 7.10 14.87 -12.11
N GLN A 286 8.40 15.10 -12.14
CA GLN A 286 9.02 16.33 -12.58
C GLN A 286 9.49 16.13 -14.01
N ILE A 287 9.19 17.08 -14.89
CA ILE A 287 9.66 17.07 -16.27
C ILE A 287 10.21 18.45 -16.61
N SER A 288 11.41 18.49 -17.16
CA SER A 288 12.04 19.73 -17.62
C SER A 288 12.37 19.63 -19.10
N THR A 289 12.04 20.68 -19.83
CA THR A 289 12.52 20.90 -21.19
C THR A 289 13.67 21.92 -21.15
N ARG A 290 14.21 22.29 -22.31
CA ARG A 290 15.22 23.37 -22.37
C ARG A 290 14.69 24.73 -21.92
N THR A 291 13.37 24.93 -21.96
CA THR A 291 12.76 26.25 -21.79
C THR A 291 11.76 26.32 -20.66
N GLU A 292 11.24 25.21 -20.15
CA GLU A 292 10.14 25.19 -19.17
C GLU A 292 10.19 23.96 -18.26
N ASP A 293 9.70 24.14 -17.03
CA ASP A 293 9.61 23.12 -15.99
C ASP A 293 8.15 22.77 -15.64
N PHE A 294 7.92 21.47 -15.40
CA PHE A 294 6.61 20.91 -15.09
C PHE A 294 6.70 20.04 -13.85
N VAL A 295 5.71 20.19 -12.98
CA VAL A 295 5.47 19.27 -11.87
C VAL A 295 4.09 18.68 -12.05
N VAL A 296 4.03 17.35 -12.17
CA VAL A 296 2.81 16.62 -12.48
C VAL A 296 2.31 15.90 -11.23
N ASP A 297 1.06 16.16 -10.85
CA ASP A 297 0.39 15.43 -9.77
C ASP A 297 -0.03 14.05 -10.29
N THR A 298 0.79 13.05 -9.99
CA THR A 298 0.56 11.68 -10.44
C THR A 298 -0.49 10.94 -9.62
N LEU A 299 -0.90 11.46 -8.45
CA LEU A 299 -1.96 10.88 -7.63
C LEU A 299 -3.33 11.24 -8.21
N LYS A 300 -3.53 12.51 -8.54
CA LYS A 300 -4.77 13.01 -9.14
C LYS A 300 -4.93 12.60 -10.59
N LEU A 301 -3.83 12.56 -11.35
CA LEU A 301 -3.83 12.18 -12.77
C LEU A 301 -3.50 10.71 -13.01
N ARG A 302 -3.48 9.87 -11.97
CA ARG A 302 -2.97 8.48 -11.97
C ARG A 302 -3.36 7.66 -13.21
N VAL A 303 -4.65 7.63 -13.55
CA VAL A 303 -5.20 6.86 -14.68
C VAL A 303 -4.94 7.50 -16.05
N HIS A 304 -4.53 8.77 -16.08
CA HIS A 304 -4.29 9.57 -17.27
C HIS A 304 -2.81 9.66 -17.65
N ILE A 305 -1.89 9.52 -16.69
CA ILE A 305 -0.44 9.51 -16.96
C ILE A 305 -0.07 8.38 -17.92
N GLY A 306 -0.65 7.18 -17.77
CA GLY A 306 -0.40 6.08 -18.69
C GLY A 306 -0.80 6.40 -20.14
N PRO A 307 -2.05 6.80 -20.43
CA PRO A 307 -2.51 7.05 -21.80
C PRO A 307 -1.86 8.24 -22.54
N HIS A 308 -1.36 9.26 -21.85
CA HIS A 308 -0.90 10.51 -22.49
C HIS A 308 0.60 10.51 -22.86
N PRO A 309 1.55 10.72 -21.92
CA PRO A 309 2.97 10.81 -22.25
C PRO A 309 3.62 9.49 -22.72
N ARG A 310 2.96 8.34 -22.57
CA ARG A 310 3.54 7.01 -22.86
C ARG A 310 4.17 6.88 -24.23
N ASP A 311 3.52 7.37 -25.27
CA ASP A 311 4.05 7.21 -26.63
C ASP A 311 5.34 8.02 -26.84
N ILE A 312 5.50 9.13 -26.12
CA ILE A 312 6.70 9.97 -26.16
C ILE A 312 7.84 9.30 -25.40
N PHE A 313 7.56 8.74 -24.23
CA PHE A 313 8.55 7.98 -23.46
C PHE A 313 9.05 6.74 -24.23
N LYS A 314 8.17 6.12 -25.03
CA LYS A 314 8.48 4.98 -25.90
C LYS A 314 9.15 5.34 -27.23
N ASP A 315 9.18 6.61 -27.63
CA ASP A 315 9.82 7.04 -28.88
C ASP A 315 11.35 7.00 -28.72
N HIS A 316 12.03 6.25 -29.59
CA HIS A 316 13.49 6.10 -29.57
C HIS A 316 14.23 7.37 -30.03
N ARG A 317 13.55 8.28 -30.75
CA ARG A 317 14.16 9.53 -31.23
C ARG A 317 14.20 10.61 -30.17
N LYS A 318 13.40 10.45 -29.11
CA LYS A 318 13.32 11.37 -27.98
C LYS A 318 14.32 10.94 -26.92
N LYS A 319 15.25 11.79 -26.50
CA LYS A 319 16.17 11.48 -25.40
C LYS A 319 15.51 11.81 -24.06
N LYS A 320 15.42 10.83 -23.16
CA LYS A 320 14.96 11.05 -21.77
C LYS A 320 16.17 11.10 -20.87
N VAL A 321 16.39 12.23 -20.21
CA VAL A 321 17.52 12.41 -19.28
C VAL A 321 17.02 12.17 -17.86
N MET A 322 17.69 11.30 -17.12
CA MET A 322 17.36 11.00 -15.72
C MET A 322 18.66 10.86 -14.90
N HIS A 323 18.55 10.74 -13.58
CA HIS A 323 19.69 10.59 -12.69
C HIS A 323 19.45 9.46 -11.68
N GLY A 324 20.14 8.32 -11.85
CA GLY A 324 19.97 7.16 -10.97
C GLY A 324 18.60 6.51 -11.14
N ALA A 325 18.19 6.28 -12.39
CA ALA A 325 16.82 5.97 -12.76
C ALA A 325 16.39 4.51 -12.51
N ASP A 326 17.23 3.70 -11.85
CA ASP A 326 16.96 2.27 -11.64
C ASP A 326 15.59 1.99 -11.02
N ARG A 327 15.18 2.83 -10.07
CA ARG A 327 13.88 2.73 -9.41
C ARG A 327 12.77 3.41 -10.20
N ASP A 328 13.05 4.57 -10.80
CA ASP A 328 12.07 5.31 -11.57
C ASP A 328 11.54 4.53 -12.75
N ILE A 329 12.41 3.78 -13.43
CA ILE A 329 12.01 2.91 -14.53
C ILE A 329 11.01 1.84 -14.07
N VAL A 330 11.21 1.25 -12.88
CA VAL A 330 10.28 0.28 -12.31
C VAL A 330 8.97 0.96 -11.94
N TRP A 331 9.02 2.13 -11.31
CA TRP A 331 7.82 2.87 -10.92
C TRP A 331 6.99 3.31 -12.14
N LEU A 332 7.61 3.85 -13.18
CA LEU A 332 6.92 4.20 -14.43
C LEU A 332 6.15 3.03 -15.04
N GLN A 333 6.73 1.83 -14.97
CA GLN A 333 6.14 0.61 -15.48
C GLN A 333 4.99 0.11 -14.60
N CYS A 334 5.26 -0.10 -13.31
CA CYS A 334 4.30 -0.62 -12.33
C CYS A 334 3.10 0.31 -12.18
N ASP A 335 3.36 1.61 -12.10
CA ASP A 335 2.33 2.59 -11.80
C ASP A 335 1.57 3.00 -13.06
N PHE A 336 2.25 3.30 -14.16
CA PHE A 336 1.61 3.95 -15.31
C PHE A 336 1.68 3.13 -16.60
N GLY A 337 2.37 1.99 -16.60
CA GLY A 337 2.58 1.23 -17.82
C GLY A 337 3.45 1.92 -18.85
N ILE A 338 4.31 2.83 -18.38
CA ILE A 338 5.19 3.63 -19.21
C ILE A 338 6.50 2.87 -19.36
N TYR A 339 6.93 2.76 -20.62
CA TYR A 339 8.27 2.31 -20.94
C TYR A 339 9.10 3.47 -21.44
N VAL A 340 10.38 3.44 -21.07
CA VAL A 340 11.36 4.41 -21.51
C VAL A 340 12.27 3.75 -22.56
N CYS A 341 12.41 4.40 -23.70
CA CYS A 341 13.36 4.05 -24.76
C CYS A 341 14.34 5.22 -24.92
N ASN A 342 15.61 5.04 -25.30
CA ASN A 342 16.58 6.16 -25.37
C ASN A 342 16.67 6.96 -24.05
N LEU A 343 17.03 6.24 -22.98
CA LEU A 343 17.33 6.80 -21.66
C LEU A 343 18.81 7.20 -21.62
N PHE A 344 19.08 8.40 -21.14
CA PHE A 344 20.41 8.89 -20.81
C PHE A 344 20.48 9.11 -19.30
N ASP A 345 21.10 8.17 -18.59
CA ASP A 345 21.22 8.22 -17.13
C ASP A 345 22.54 8.87 -16.71
N THR A 346 22.42 10.05 -16.10
CA THR A 346 23.57 10.81 -15.61
C THR A 346 24.20 10.21 -14.34
N GLY A 347 23.45 9.43 -13.56
CA GLY A 347 23.94 8.72 -12.38
C GLY A 347 24.97 7.66 -12.78
N GLN A 348 24.61 6.81 -13.75
CA GLN A 348 25.51 5.78 -14.30
C GLN A 348 26.80 6.40 -14.88
N ILE A 349 26.69 7.54 -15.55
CA ILE A 349 27.87 8.25 -16.09
C ILE A 349 28.78 8.75 -14.97
N SER A 350 28.19 9.30 -13.91
CA SER A 350 28.96 9.77 -12.76
C SER A 350 29.73 8.63 -12.08
N GLU A 351 29.11 7.46 -11.97
CA GLU A 351 29.73 6.25 -11.42
C GLU A 351 30.86 5.74 -12.32
N CYS A 352 30.62 5.57 -13.62
CA CYS A 352 31.68 5.17 -14.57
C CYS A 352 32.86 6.16 -14.59
N ARG A 353 32.61 7.47 -14.41
CA ARG A 353 33.69 8.47 -14.34
C ARG A 353 34.53 8.33 -13.07
N LEU A 354 33.93 7.94 -11.94
CA LEU A 354 34.66 7.68 -10.70
C LEU A 354 35.53 6.43 -10.81
N GLU A 355 35.06 5.38 -11.50
CA GLU A 355 35.85 4.18 -11.75
C GLU A 355 37.04 4.42 -12.71
N ILE A 356 36.96 5.44 -13.57
CA ILE A 356 38.01 5.81 -14.52
C ILE A 356 38.98 6.85 -13.92
N THR A 357 38.71 7.43 -12.75
CA THR A 357 39.73 8.25 -12.06
C THR A 357 40.86 7.35 -11.54
N PRO A 358 42.12 7.53 -11.98
CA PRO A 358 43.20 6.69 -11.53
C PRO A 358 43.46 6.98 -10.05
N THR A 359 43.31 5.97 -9.19
CA THR A 359 43.84 5.93 -7.82
C THR A 359 45.37 5.90 -7.78
N SER A 360 46.04 6.81 -8.50
CA SER A 360 47.48 7.06 -8.39
C SER A 360 47.88 8.42 -8.96
N CYS A 361 47.50 9.51 -8.28
CA CYS A 361 48.36 10.68 -8.22
C CYS A 361 48.90 10.76 -6.80
N ARG A 362 49.91 9.93 -6.51
CA ARG A 362 50.89 10.32 -5.49
C ARG A 362 51.78 11.33 -6.16
N ASP A 363 51.65 12.57 -5.71
CA ASP A 363 52.69 13.59 -5.86
C ASP A 363 53.97 12.99 -5.28
N ASP A 364 54.95 12.71 -6.14
CA ASP A 364 56.38 12.75 -5.83
C ASP A 364 57.15 12.67 -7.16
N GLU A 365 58.15 13.54 -7.29
CA GLU A 365 59.07 13.75 -8.42
C GLU A 365 58.55 14.65 -9.57
N ILE A 366 58.77 15.96 -9.43
CA ILE A 366 59.78 16.73 -10.17
C ILE A 366 59.86 18.16 -9.58
N CYS A 367 61.05 18.46 -9.05
CA CYS A 367 61.61 19.74 -8.57
C CYS A 367 60.99 20.44 -7.35
#